data_AF-A0A933WA33-F1
#
_entry.id   AF-A0A933WA33-F1
#
_cell.length_a   1.000
_cell.length_b   1.000
_cell.length_c   1.000
_cell.angle_alpha   90.00
_cell.angle_beta   90.00
_cell.angle_gamma   90.00
#
_symmetry.space_group_name_H-M   'P 1'
#
loop_
_entity.id
_entity.type
_entity.pdbx_description
1 polymer ?
#
loop_
_entity_poly.entity_id
_entity_poly.type
_entity_poly.pdbx_seq_one_letter_code
_entity_poly.pdbx_strand_id
1 'polypeptide(L)'
;MRWLVPAMLAASVCAAPLMAPQAHAATPVPVQFGTTWDAPSQSLQNIVDAYLGVPGAINVHTDFVGAHVGDLDPWFWVGREIPALLITEVAGNANNNTIGWYKESGSKPVIDGIDDGLVFNGSQSDGANVLVTFPAGLTKFGFYMNPNGPLGAPNAPEPELFWTNRFFNDKGPAGAAIHAPYDGDVQALVFDVSKWKGANTWLVCFEDVDSGAPITSCCSGTDNDFNDLVFEVTALGATPAKTLTFGQLKLKGGY
;
A
#
# COMPACT_ATOMS: atom_id res chain seq x y z
N MET A 1 -16.65 -30.68 -61.17
CA MET A 1 -16.85 -30.63 -59.71
C MET A 1 -16.04 -29.48 -59.14
N ARG A 2 -16.70 -28.36 -58.81
CA ARG A 2 -16.07 -27.19 -58.16
C ARG A 2 -16.23 -27.34 -56.65
N TRP A 3 -15.12 -27.45 -55.93
CA TRP A 3 -15.12 -27.44 -54.47
C TRP A 3 -14.93 -25.99 -53.99
N LEU A 4 -15.95 -25.44 -53.34
CA LEU A 4 -15.90 -24.18 -52.61
C LEU A 4 -15.33 -24.48 -51.21
N VAL A 5 -14.16 -23.93 -50.91
CA VAL A 5 -13.61 -23.90 -49.55
C VAL A 5 -14.14 -22.63 -48.87
N PRO A 6 -14.81 -22.70 -47.72
CA PRO A 6 -15.20 -21.50 -46.99
C PRO A 6 -13.98 -20.93 -46.27
N ALA A 7 -13.69 -19.65 -46.53
CA ALA A 7 -12.72 -18.88 -45.76
C ALA A 7 -13.27 -18.66 -44.35
N MET A 8 -12.68 -19.30 -43.35
CA MET A 8 -12.90 -18.96 -41.94
C MET A 8 -12.27 -17.59 -41.68
N LEU A 9 -13.11 -16.57 -41.52
CA LEU A 9 -12.72 -15.32 -40.87
C LEU A 9 -12.41 -15.65 -39.40
N ALA A 10 -11.13 -15.70 -39.03
CA ALA A 10 -10.73 -15.66 -37.64
C ALA A 10 -11.02 -14.24 -37.11
N ALA A 11 -12.10 -14.10 -36.36
CA ALA A 11 -12.34 -12.90 -35.56
C ALA A 11 -11.34 -12.90 -34.40
N SER A 12 -10.20 -12.22 -34.56
CA SER A 12 -9.36 -11.84 -33.43
C SER A 12 -10.15 -10.86 -32.58
N VAL A 13 -10.81 -11.38 -31.54
CA VAL A 13 -11.30 -10.57 -30.43
C VAL A 13 -10.05 -10.06 -29.71
N CYS A 14 -9.64 -8.83 -30.02
CA CYS A 14 -8.75 -8.07 -29.15
C CYS A 14 -9.49 -7.88 -27.83
N ALA A 15 -9.28 -8.80 -26.89
CA ALA A 15 -9.61 -8.57 -25.49
C ALA A 15 -8.69 -7.45 -25.02
N ALA A 16 -9.14 -6.21 -25.18
CA ALA A 16 -8.57 -5.12 -24.41
C ALA A 16 -8.74 -5.52 -22.93
N PRO A 17 -7.66 -5.58 -22.14
CA PRO A 17 -7.81 -5.81 -20.71
C PRO A 17 -8.73 -4.72 -20.18
N LEU A 18 -9.91 -5.13 -19.71
CA LEU A 18 -10.80 -4.25 -18.98
C LEU A 18 -10.01 -3.81 -17.75
N MET A 19 -9.43 -2.61 -17.81
CA MET A 19 -8.80 -2.01 -16.65
C MET A 19 -9.89 -1.91 -15.58
N ALA A 20 -9.74 -2.68 -14.50
CA ALA A 20 -10.61 -2.56 -13.35
C ALA A 20 -10.59 -1.08 -12.91
N PRO A 21 -11.73 -0.38 -12.90
CA PRO A 21 -11.76 0.99 -12.42
C PRO A 21 -11.39 0.99 -10.93
N GLN A 22 -10.65 2.03 -10.53
CA GLN A 22 -10.31 2.24 -9.13
C GLN A 22 -11.57 2.31 -8.29
N ALA A 23 -11.66 1.44 -7.28
CA ALA A 23 -12.78 1.43 -6.37
C ALA A 23 -12.60 2.54 -5.33
N HIS A 24 -13.72 3.11 -4.89
CA HIS A 24 -13.77 3.94 -3.71
C HIS A 24 -14.39 3.08 -2.61
N ALA A 25 -13.90 3.23 -1.39
CA ALA A 25 -14.40 2.53 -0.23
C ALA A 25 -15.88 2.90 -0.02
N ALA A 26 -16.78 1.94 -0.21
CA ALA A 26 -18.22 2.16 0.00
C ALA A 26 -18.57 2.38 1.49
N THR A 27 -17.69 1.91 2.37
CA THR A 27 -17.66 2.10 3.81
C THR A 27 -16.22 2.36 4.25
N PRO A 28 -15.96 2.95 5.42
CA PRO A 28 -14.61 2.98 5.98
C PRO A 28 -13.96 1.59 5.95
N VAL A 29 -12.70 1.52 5.54
CA VAL A 29 -11.87 0.32 5.69
C VAL A 29 -11.62 0.16 7.19
N PRO A 30 -12.10 -0.93 7.82
CA PRO A 30 -11.82 -1.13 9.23
C PRO A 30 -10.39 -1.60 9.39
N VAL A 31 -9.74 -0.99 10.36
CA VAL A 31 -8.41 -1.35 10.81
C VAL A 31 -8.53 -1.60 12.30
N GLN A 32 -8.07 -2.76 12.75
CA GLN A 32 -8.03 -3.07 14.16
C GLN A 32 -6.60 -2.83 14.64
N PHE A 33 -6.43 -1.83 15.49
CA PHE A 33 -5.13 -1.54 16.09
C PHE A 33 -4.97 -2.34 17.37
N GLY A 34 -3.84 -3.00 17.54
CA GLY A 34 -3.46 -3.57 18.83
C GLY A 34 -2.52 -2.65 19.61
N THR A 35 -1.81 -3.24 20.56
CA THR A 35 -0.87 -2.53 21.44
C THR A 35 0.54 -2.92 21.07
N THR A 36 1.35 -1.92 20.75
CA THR A 36 2.75 -2.11 20.38
C THR A 36 3.56 -2.95 21.36
N TRP A 37 4.39 -3.83 20.82
CA TRP A 37 5.37 -4.63 21.56
C TRP A 37 6.73 -3.92 21.72
N ASP A 38 6.99 -2.85 20.96
CA ASP A 38 8.28 -2.10 20.93
C ASP A 38 8.40 -1.00 21.99
N ALA A 39 7.54 -1.05 23.01
CA ALA A 39 7.31 -0.05 24.06
C ALA A 39 6.44 1.15 23.64
N PRO A 40 5.74 1.81 24.57
CA PRO A 40 4.74 2.83 24.23
C PRO A 40 5.27 4.02 23.43
N SER A 41 6.56 4.36 23.57
CA SER A 41 7.21 5.43 22.80
C SER A 41 7.34 5.12 21.31
N GLN A 42 7.25 3.85 20.91
CA GLN A 42 7.29 3.40 19.53
C GLN A 42 5.90 3.19 18.93
N SER A 43 4.83 3.59 19.62
CA SER A 43 3.50 3.57 18.98
C SER A 43 3.50 4.42 17.71
N LEU A 44 2.76 3.97 16.69
CA LEU A 44 2.70 4.67 15.41
C LEU A 44 2.34 6.15 15.57
N GLN A 45 1.43 6.50 16.49
CA GLN A 45 1.08 7.90 16.75
C GLN A 45 2.29 8.72 17.21
N ASN A 46 3.14 8.17 18.08
CA ASN A 46 4.34 8.86 18.56
C ASN A 46 5.38 9.03 17.44
N ILE A 47 5.56 8.01 16.60
CA ILE A 47 6.45 8.08 15.42
C ILE A 47 5.96 9.16 14.46
N VAL A 48 4.67 9.17 14.12
CA VAL A 48 4.07 10.17 13.21
C VAL A 48 4.16 11.57 13.79
N ASP A 49 3.88 11.75 15.08
CA ASP A 49 3.94 13.05 15.75
C ASP A 49 5.37 13.61 15.78
N ALA A 50 6.35 12.75 16.10
CA ALA A 50 7.76 13.11 16.09
C ALA A 50 8.23 13.46 14.66
N TYR A 51 7.85 12.64 13.68
CA TYR A 51 8.16 12.85 12.28
C TYR A 51 7.62 14.20 11.77
N LEU A 52 6.35 14.50 12.03
CA LEU A 52 5.71 15.75 11.60
C LEU A 52 6.19 16.96 12.40
N GLY A 53 6.70 16.75 13.62
CA GLY A 53 7.08 17.81 14.56
C GLY A 53 5.88 18.57 15.14
N VAL A 54 4.66 18.05 14.97
CA VAL A 54 3.41 18.65 15.44
C VAL A 54 2.51 17.53 15.99
N PRO A 55 2.49 17.32 17.31
CA PRO A 55 1.69 16.25 17.91
C PRO A 55 0.19 16.37 17.59
N GLY A 56 -0.43 15.25 17.23
CA GLY A 56 -1.84 15.16 16.87
C GLY A 56 -2.22 15.86 15.56
N ALA A 57 -1.24 16.20 14.73
CA ALA A 57 -1.49 16.77 13.40
C ALA A 57 -2.23 15.77 12.47
N ILE A 58 -1.99 14.49 12.69
CA ILE A 58 -2.67 13.35 12.08
C ILE A 58 -3.10 12.43 13.21
N ASN A 59 -4.35 11.97 13.21
CA ASN A 59 -4.80 10.87 14.04
C ASN A 59 -4.64 9.56 13.27
N VAL A 60 -3.70 8.71 13.71
CA VAL A 60 -3.35 7.49 12.98
C VAL A 60 -4.51 6.50 12.83
N HIS A 61 -5.52 6.59 13.69
CA HIS A 61 -6.70 5.73 13.65
C HIS A 61 -7.80 6.21 12.69
N THR A 62 -7.77 7.47 12.25
CA THR A 62 -8.88 8.06 11.49
C THR A 62 -8.48 8.81 10.24
N ASP A 63 -7.20 9.10 10.05
CA ASP A 63 -6.74 10.00 8.99
C ASP A 63 -5.93 9.27 7.90
N PHE A 64 -5.84 7.93 7.97
CA PHE A 64 -5.29 7.13 6.87
C PHE A 64 -6.23 7.14 5.67
N VAL A 65 -5.67 7.06 4.46
CA VAL A 65 -6.44 6.90 3.24
C VAL A 65 -7.27 5.62 3.37
N GLY A 66 -8.60 5.69 3.32
CA GLY A 66 -9.49 4.54 3.49
C GLY A 66 -10.33 4.61 4.76
N ALA A 67 -9.99 5.49 5.70
CA ALA A 67 -10.72 5.67 6.96
C ALA A 67 -12.12 6.28 6.78
N HIS A 68 -12.43 6.82 5.60
CA HIS A 68 -13.71 7.45 5.32
C HIS A 68 -14.41 6.90 4.07
N VAL A 69 -15.74 7.01 4.05
CA VAL A 69 -16.54 6.69 2.86
C VAL A 69 -16.07 7.55 1.69
N GLY A 70 -15.82 6.91 0.55
CA GLY A 70 -15.34 7.59 -0.65
C GLY A 70 -13.83 7.79 -0.68
N ASP A 71 -13.09 7.33 0.32
CA ASP A 71 -11.65 7.22 0.20
C ASP A 71 -11.26 6.10 -0.78
N LEU A 72 -9.97 6.03 -1.07
CA LEU A 72 -9.40 5.09 -2.01
C LEU A 72 -9.20 3.74 -1.35
N ASP A 73 -9.61 2.70 -2.06
CA ASP A 73 -9.42 1.31 -1.66
C ASP A 73 -9.36 0.45 -2.94
N PRO A 74 -8.22 -0.18 -3.25
CA PRO A 74 -7.03 -0.37 -2.42
C PRO A 74 -5.98 0.75 -2.62
N TRP A 75 -4.88 0.71 -1.85
CA TRP A 75 -3.86 1.77 -1.83
C TRP A 75 -2.71 1.52 -2.81
N PHE A 76 -2.71 2.31 -3.88
CA PHE A 76 -1.61 2.42 -4.82
C PHE A 76 -1.60 3.81 -5.47
N TRP A 77 -0.44 4.18 -6.02
CA TRP A 77 -0.23 5.48 -6.65
C TRP A 77 -0.57 5.42 -8.12
N VAL A 78 -1.12 6.51 -8.64
CA VAL A 78 -1.39 6.70 -10.07
C VAL A 78 -0.85 8.04 -10.53
N GLY A 79 -0.24 8.04 -11.70
CA GLY A 79 0.30 9.22 -12.35
C GLY A 79 0.26 9.06 -13.87
N ARG A 80 0.36 10.18 -14.59
CA ARG A 80 0.44 10.16 -16.06
C ARG A 80 1.78 9.58 -16.53
N GLU A 81 2.85 9.95 -15.84
CA GLU A 81 4.20 9.41 -15.94
C GLU A 81 4.82 9.59 -14.55
N ILE A 82 5.48 8.55 -14.03
CA ILE A 82 6.08 8.58 -12.70
C ILE A 82 7.57 8.34 -12.89
N PRO A 83 8.39 9.41 -13.00
CA PRO A 83 9.79 9.26 -13.39
C PRO A 83 10.66 8.73 -12.25
N ALA A 84 10.40 9.18 -11.02
CA ALA A 84 11.16 8.78 -9.85
C ALA A 84 10.38 9.03 -8.55
N LEU A 85 10.78 8.31 -7.50
CA LEU A 85 10.37 8.51 -6.12
C LEU A 85 11.57 8.81 -5.25
N LEU A 86 11.42 9.74 -4.32
CA LEU A 86 12.30 9.83 -3.16
C LEU A 86 11.64 9.07 -2.01
N ILE A 87 12.37 8.15 -1.41
CA ILE A 87 11.91 7.36 -0.26
C ILE A 87 12.86 7.56 0.90
N THR A 88 12.32 7.83 2.08
CA THR A 88 13.09 8.07 3.31
C THR A 88 12.56 7.21 4.45
N GLU A 89 13.41 6.44 5.12
CA GLU A 89 13.06 5.69 6.32
C GLU A 89 12.83 6.65 7.51
N VAL A 90 11.80 6.38 8.33
CA VAL A 90 11.35 7.27 9.42
C VAL A 90 11.40 6.64 10.82
N ALA A 91 11.19 5.32 10.97
CA ALA A 91 11.05 4.69 12.30
C ALA A 91 12.34 4.04 12.81
N GLY A 92 13.32 3.83 11.96
CA GLY A 92 14.54 3.07 12.22
C GLY A 92 14.38 1.55 12.18
N ASN A 93 13.23 1.04 11.74
CA ASN A 93 12.89 -0.39 11.80
C ASN A 93 13.13 -1.15 10.47
N ALA A 94 13.65 -0.46 9.44
CA ALA A 94 14.05 -1.09 8.18
C ALA A 94 15.25 -2.06 8.32
N ASN A 95 15.88 -2.20 9.48
CA ASN A 95 16.98 -3.14 9.71
C ASN A 95 16.53 -4.59 9.87
N ASN A 96 15.22 -4.82 10.03
CA ASN A 96 14.64 -6.17 10.05
C ASN A 96 13.81 -6.44 8.78
N ASN A 97 13.42 -5.38 8.07
CA ASN A 97 12.42 -5.45 7.00
C ASN A 97 13.02 -5.09 5.63
N THR A 98 12.62 -5.82 4.60
CA THR A 98 12.94 -5.54 3.20
C THR A 98 11.74 -4.83 2.56
N ILE A 99 11.95 -3.72 1.85
CA ILE A 99 10.90 -3.11 1.03
C ILE A 99 11.26 -2.99 -0.42
N GLY A 100 10.25 -3.15 -1.24
CA GLY A 100 10.32 -2.87 -2.66
C GLY A 100 9.07 -2.19 -3.18
N TRP A 101 9.16 -1.78 -4.44
CA TRP A 101 8.04 -1.29 -5.22
C TRP A 101 7.63 -2.35 -6.24
N TYR A 102 6.38 -2.29 -6.70
CA TYR A 102 5.90 -3.12 -7.79
C TYR A 102 4.99 -2.31 -8.72
N LYS A 103 4.90 -2.73 -9.98
CA LYS A 103 3.94 -2.19 -10.96
C LYS A 103 2.55 -2.73 -10.70
N GLU A 104 1.59 -1.83 -10.51
CA GLU A 104 0.20 -2.20 -10.28
C GLU A 104 -0.51 -2.49 -11.61
N SER A 105 -0.91 -3.75 -11.79
CA SER A 105 -1.53 -4.29 -13.01
C SER A 105 -2.97 -4.79 -12.80
N GLY A 106 -3.46 -4.78 -11.57
CA GLY A 106 -4.72 -5.40 -11.15
C GLY A 106 -4.59 -6.89 -10.83
N SER A 107 -3.38 -7.43 -10.79
CA SER A 107 -3.08 -8.83 -10.45
C SER A 107 -1.89 -8.91 -9.49
N LYS A 108 -1.84 -9.95 -8.65
CA LYS A 108 -0.78 -10.12 -7.65
C LYS A 108 0.59 -10.12 -8.34
N PRO A 109 1.53 -9.24 -7.94
CA PRO A 109 2.82 -9.12 -8.61
C PRO A 109 3.69 -10.37 -8.43
N VAL A 110 4.56 -10.59 -9.41
CA VAL A 110 5.72 -11.49 -9.28
C VAL A 110 6.93 -10.60 -9.01
N ILE A 111 7.67 -10.90 -7.95
CA ILE A 111 8.87 -10.15 -7.56
C ILE A 111 10.09 -10.84 -8.18
N ASP A 112 10.51 -10.37 -9.36
CA ASP A 112 11.60 -10.95 -10.16
C ASP A 112 12.57 -9.91 -10.75
N GLY A 113 12.35 -8.62 -10.48
CA GLY A 113 13.16 -7.49 -10.92
C GLY A 113 12.79 -6.95 -12.31
N ILE A 114 11.70 -7.41 -12.94
CA ILE A 114 11.25 -6.89 -14.25
C ILE A 114 10.28 -5.73 -14.09
N ASP A 115 9.21 -5.94 -13.32
CA ASP A 115 8.11 -4.98 -13.10
C ASP A 115 8.02 -4.59 -11.60
N ASP A 116 9.16 -4.70 -10.90
CA ASP A 116 9.34 -4.44 -9.48
C ASP A 116 10.79 -4.02 -9.20
N GLY A 117 11.08 -3.61 -7.97
CA GLY A 117 12.45 -3.40 -7.54
C GLY A 117 12.60 -3.13 -6.06
N LEU A 118 13.82 -3.26 -5.59
CA LEU A 118 14.20 -3.09 -4.18
C LEU A 118 14.36 -1.61 -3.83
N VAL A 119 13.91 -1.22 -2.63
CA VAL A 119 14.13 0.10 -2.04
C VAL A 119 15.11 0.00 -0.88
N PHE A 120 14.78 -0.80 0.14
CA PHE A 120 15.62 -1.11 1.29
C PHE A 120 15.72 -2.61 1.47
N ASN A 121 16.84 -3.08 2.01
CA ASN A 121 17.21 -4.50 2.02
C ASN A 121 17.49 -5.04 3.43
N GLY A 122 16.93 -4.41 4.46
CA GLY A 122 17.17 -4.86 5.84
C GLY A 122 18.39 -4.24 6.53
N SER A 123 19.12 -3.29 5.93
CA SER A 123 20.31 -2.71 6.58
C SER A 123 20.22 -1.21 6.84
N GLN A 124 19.11 -0.60 6.46
CA GLN A 124 18.90 0.84 6.54
C GLN A 124 18.38 1.23 7.93
N SER A 125 18.72 2.44 8.35
CA SER A 125 18.31 3.04 9.62
C SER A 125 17.52 4.32 9.37
N ASP A 126 17.05 4.94 10.45
CA ASP A 126 16.39 6.25 10.44
C ASP A 126 17.15 7.28 9.59
N GLY A 127 16.39 7.96 8.71
CA GLY A 127 16.86 8.97 7.78
C GLY A 127 17.57 8.44 6.52
N ALA A 128 17.72 7.12 6.37
CA ALA A 128 18.23 6.54 5.13
C ALA A 128 17.27 6.88 3.98
N ASN A 129 17.83 7.32 2.84
CA ASN A 129 17.02 7.70 1.69
C ASN A 129 17.53 7.06 0.40
N VAL A 130 16.60 6.76 -0.50
CA VAL A 130 16.85 6.18 -1.82
C VAL A 130 16.02 6.93 -2.86
N LEU A 131 16.65 7.23 -3.99
CA LEU A 131 15.96 7.68 -5.19
C LEU A 131 15.66 6.44 -6.06
N VAL A 132 14.39 6.10 -6.19
CA VAL A 132 13.93 5.03 -7.08
C VAL A 132 13.61 5.63 -8.44
N THR A 133 14.19 5.09 -9.51
CA THR A 133 13.83 5.47 -10.88
C THR A 133 12.99 4.38 -11.49
N PHE A 134 11.85 4.73 -12.07
CA PHE A 134 10.96 3.75 -12.66
C PHE A 134 11.22 3.52 -14.14
N PRO A 135 10.89 2.32 -14.66
CA PRO A 135 10.83 2.10 -16.09
C PRO A 135 9.91 3.11 -16.77
N ALA A 136 10.28 3.53 -17.99
CA ALA A 136 9.48 4.46 -18.76
C ALA A 136 8.05 3.93 -18.99
N GLY A 137 7.06 4.81 -18.83
CA GLY A 137 5.65 4.47 -19.02
C GLY A 137 4.98 3.82 -17.82
N LEU A 138 5.65 3.72 -16.65
CA LEU A 138 4.98 3.34 -15.42
C LEU A 138 3.96 4.41 -15.02
N THR A 139 2.71 3.99 -14.85
CA THR A 139 1.57 4.87 -14.51
C THR A 139 0.91 4.49 -13.20
N LYS A 140 1.18 3.28 -12.68
CA LYS A 140 0.66 2.79 -11.41
C LYS A 140 1.71 1.94 -10.70
N PHE A 141 1.85 2.14 -9.40
CA PHE A 141 2.75 1.36 -8.56
C PHE A 141 2.21 1.24 -7.13
N GLY A 142 2.68 0.23 -6.41
CA GLY A 142 2.51 0.11 -4.96
C GLY A 142 3.81 -0.33 -4.29
N PHE A 143 3.74 -0.58 -2.99
CA PHE A 143 4.88 -1.12 -2.23
C PHE A 143 4.56 -2.50 -1.67
N TYR A 144 5.61 -3.30 -1.54
CA TYR A 144 5.59 -4.51 -0.75
C TYR A 144 6.63 -4.45 0.35
N MET A 145 6.37 -5.17 1.43
CA MET A 145 7.33 -5.44 2.49
C MET A 145 7.49 -6.95 2.64
N ASN A 146 8.73 -7.41 2.76
CA ASN A 146 9.07 -8.72 3.28
C ASN A 146 9.61 -8.52 4.71
N PRO A 147 8.99 -9.13 5.74
CA PRO A 147 9.47 -9.04 7.11
C PRO A 147 10.81 -9.74 7.40
N ASN A 148 11.37 -10.46 6.42
CA ASN A 148 12.57 -11.31 6.57
C ASN A 148 12.44 -12.28 7.76
N GLY A 149 11.23 -12.81 7.99
CA GLY A 149 10.90 -13.65 9.12
C GLY A 149 11.71 -14.95 9.14
N PRO A 150 11.76 -15.68 10.26
CA PRO A 150 12.31 -17.03 10.26
C PRO A 150 11.52 -17.95 9.30
N LEU A 151 12.23 -18.78 8.53
CA LEU A 151 11.61 -19.83 7.71
C LEU A 151 10.68 -20.71 8.58
N GLY A 152 9.38 -20.66 8.31
CA GLY A 152 8.36 -21.40 9.06
C GLY A 152 7.74 -20.66 10.26
N ALA A 153 7.93 -19.35 10.40
CA ALA A 153 7.18 -18.55 11.35
C ALA A 153 5.66 -18.68 11.08
N PRO A 154 4.83 -18.85 12.13
CA PRO A 154 3.40 -19.13 11.94
C PRO A 154 2.63 -17.98 11.29
N ASN A 155 3.11 -16.74 11.43
CA ASN A 155 2.39 -15.52 11.04
C ASN A 155 3.15 -14.66 10.01
N ALA A 156 4.34 -15.12 9.56
CA ALA A 156 5.16 -14.48 8.52
C ALA A 156 6.25 -15.44 7.97
N PRO A 157 5.88 -16.60 7.38
CA PRO A 157 6.85 -17.58 6.90
C PRO A 157 7.54 -17.13 5.61
N GLU A 158 8.87 -17.21 5.55
CA GLU A 158 9.58 -16.87 4.31
C GLU A 158 9.23 -17.78 3.11
N PRO A 159 8.97 -17.21 1.91
CA PRO A 159 8.85 -15.76 1.62
C PRO A 159 7.43 -15.25 1.87
N GLU A 160 7.26 -14.36 2.87
CA GLU A 160 5.99 -13.66 3.12
C GLU A 160 6.08 -12.25 2.53
N LEU A 161 4.98 -11.76 1.98
CA LEU A 161 4.93 -10.42 1.38
C LEU A 161 3.62 -9.72 1.75
N PHE A 162 3.77 -8.56 2.36
CA PHE A 162 2.68 -7.64 2.65
C PHE A 162 2.66 -6.50 1.64
N TRP A 163 1.46 -6.07 1.24
CA TRP A 163 1.26 -5.19 0.10
C TRP A 163 0.41 -3.98 0.49
N THR A 164 0.72 -2.80 -0.07
CA THR A 164 -0.16 -1.62 0.06
C THR A 164 -1.49 -1.82 -0.66
N ASN A 165 -1.49 -2.55 -1.78
CA ASN A 165 -2.74 -3.03 -2.35
C ASN A 165 -3.22 -4.23 -1.53
N ARG A 166 -4.10 -3.95 -0.57
CA ARG A 166 -4.61 -4.95 0.36
C ARG A 166 -5.24 -6.17 -0.30
N PHE A 167 -5.68 -6.10 -1.56
CA PHE A 167 -6.25 -7.26 -2.27
C PHE A 167 -5.22 -8.36 -2.56
N PHE A 168 -3.92 -8.08 -2.39
CA PHE A 168 -2.85 -9.08 -2.52
C PHE A 168 -2.43 -9.70 -1.20
N ASN A 169 -2.89 -9.12 -0.08
CA ASN A 169 -2.72 -9.69 1.26
C ASN A 169 -3.69 -10.85 1.46
N ASP A 170 -3.41 -11.69 2.46
CA ASP A 170 -4.30 -12.76 2.86
C ASP A 170 -5.54 -12.21 3.59
N LYS A 171 -6.37 -13.11 4.11
CA LYS A 171 -7.56 -12.71 4.88
C LYS A 171 -7.09 -12.48 6.31
N GLY A 172 -7.32 -11.27 6.83
CA GLY A 172 -6.77 -10.78 8.09
C GLY A 172 -7.10 -11.59 9.34
N PRO A 173 -6.84 -11.07 10.55
CA PRO A 173 -6.89 -11.81 11.80
C PRO A 173 -8.02 -12.85 11.89
N ALA A 174 -7.67 -14.13 11.88
CA ALA A 174 -8.53 -15.33 11.81
C ALA A 174 -9.11 -15.76 10.44
N GLY A 175 -8.53 -15.32 9.31
CA GLY A 175 -8.89 -15.80 7.97
C GLY A 175 -10.29 -15.37 7.50
N ALA A 176 -10.91 -14.42 8.19
CA ALA A 176 -12.27 -13.95 7.90
C ALA A 176 -12.22 -12.70 7.02
N ALA A 177 -12.86 -12.78 5.84
CA ALA A 177 -13.13 -11.61 5.02
C ALA A 177 -14.13 -10.71 5.77
N ILE A 178 -13.66 -9.58 6.30
CA ILE A 178 -14.55 -8.69 7.08
C ILE A 178 -15.43 -7.85 6.13
N HIS A 179 -15.02 -7.58 4.87
CA HIS A 179 -15.78 -6.70 3.94
C HIS A 179 -15.72 -7.09 2.44
N ALA A 180 -16.85 -6.83 1.75
CA ALA A 180 -16.96 -6.87 0.30
C ALA A 180 -16.44 -5.56 -0.35
N PRO A 181 -15.97 -5.58 -1.62
CA PRO A 181 -15.96 -6.71 -2.56
C PRO A 181 -14.65 -7.50 -2.61
N TYR A 182 -13.61 -7.09 -1.90
CA TYR A 182 -12.23 -7.54 -2.14
C TYR A 182 -11.45 -7.63 -0.83
N ASP A 183 -11.13 -8.87 -0.48
CA ASP A 183 -11.04 -9.44 0.85
C ASP A 183 -9.60 -9.81 1.21
N GLY A 184 -8.72 -8.81 1.20
CA GLY A 184 -7.39 -8.93 1.78
C GLY A 184 -7.14 -7.92 2.89
N ASP A 185 -6.27 -8.31 3.81
CA ASP A 185 -6.01 -7.65 5.07
C ASP A 185 -5.27 -6.33 4.92
N VAL A 186 -5.49 -5.43 5.87
CA VAL A 186 -4.74 -4.18 5.93
C VAL A 186 -3.40 -4.46 6.58
N GLN A 187 -2.35 -4.48 5.77
CA GLN A 187 -0.96 -4.67 6.23
C GLN A 187 -0.13 -3.39 6.14
N ALA A 188 -0.71 -2.33 5.56
CA ALA A 188 -0.06 -1.04 5.43
C ALA A 188 -1.08 0.08 5.56
N LEU A 189 -0.71 1.18 6.21
CA LEU A 189 -1.48 2.41 6.25
C LEU A 189 -0.77 3.48 5.42
N VAL A 190 -1.56 4.34 4.75
CA VAL A 190 -1.03 5.46 3.96
C VAL A 190 -1.63 6.76 4.46
N PHE A 191 -0.78 7.73 4.80
CA PHE A 191 -1.19 9.05 5.27
C PHE A 191 -0.73 10.15 4.30
N ASP A 192 -1.61 11.09 3.97
CA ASP A 192 -1.24 12.29 3.20
C ASP A 192 -0.62 13.34 4.13
N VAL A 193 0.71 13.46 4.06
CA VAL A 193 1.49 14.40 4.88
C VAL A 193 1.86 15.65 4.10
N SER A 194 1.26 15.87 2.92
CA SER A 194 1.70 16.90 1.98
C SER A 194 1.67 18.32 2.58
N LYS A 195 0.74 18.55 3.51
CA LYS A 195 0.60 19.82 4.23
C LYS A 195 1.82 20.18 5.08
N TRP A 196 2.58 19.19 5.56
CA TRP A 196 3.72 19.39 6.46
C TRP A 196 5.06 19.13 5.79
N LYS A 197 5.12 18.22 4.82
CA LYS A 197 6.36 17.72 4.23
C LYS A 197 6.58 18.12 2.76
N GLY A 198 5.61 18.81 2.16
CA GLY A 198 5.69 19.27 0.78
C GLY A 198 4.68 18.57 -0.13
N ALA A 199 4.42 19.14 -1.29
CA ALA A 199 3.41 18.58 -2.19
C ALA A 199 3.79 17.18 -2.70
N ASN A 200 2.79 16.30 -2.77
CA ASN A 200 2.92 14.91 -3.22
C ASN A 200 3.80 14.06 -2.29
N THR A 201 3.54 14.15 -0.99
CA THR A 201 4.28 13.42 0.03
C THR A 201 3.34 12.62 0.91
N TRP A 202 3.65 11.34 1.10
CA TRP A 202 2.89 10.40 1.91
C TRP A 202 3.78 9.69 2.90
N LEU A 203 3.19 9.26 4.00
CA LEU A 203 3.80 8.30 4.91
C LEU A 203 3.16 6.94 4.68
N VAL A 204 3.97 5.89 4.60
CA VAL A 204 3.52 4.50 4.48
C VAL A 204 4.03 3.74 5.70
N CYS A 205 3.13 3.03 6.37
CA CYS A 205 3.38 2.39 7.66
C CYS A 205 2.94 0.93 7.57
N PHE A 206 3.86 -0.03 7.67
CA PHE A 206 3.58 -1.47 7.58
C PHE A 206 3.53 -2.13 8.95
N GLU A 207 2.73 -3.19 9.03
CA GLU A 207 2.80 -4.25 10.03
C GLU A 207 3.72 -5.38 9.51
N ASP A 208 4.49 -6.05 10.37
CA ASP A 208 5.44 -7.12 10.00
C ASP A 208 5.09 -8.54 10.48
N VAL A 209 4.01 -8.70 11.25
CA VAL A 209 3.50 -10.01 11.67
C VAL A 209 1.97 -10.05 11.63
N ASP A 210 1.31 -10.14 10.47
CA ASP A 210 -0.17 -10.28 10.44
C ASP A 210 -0.71 -11.18 9.31
N SER A 211 -0.09 -12.35 9.04
CA SER A 211 -0.72 -13.35 8.16
C SER A 211 -1.93 -14.04 8.83
N GLY A 212 -3.02 -13.30 8.98
CA GLY A 212 -4.28 -13.80 9.54
C GLY A 212 -4.23 -14.18 11.02
N ALA A 213 -3.29 -13.62 11.78
CA ALA A 213 -3.10 -13.95 13.19
C ALA A 213 -4.03 -13.12 14.08
N PRO A 214 -4.54 -13.62 15.22
CA PRO A 214 -5.31 -12.77 16.13
C PRO A 214 -4.44 -11.67 16.73
N ILE A 215 -5.01 -10.48 16.95
CA ILE A 215 -4.34 -9.43 17.72
C ILE A 215 -4.18 -9.89 19.17
N THR A 216 -2.95 -9.88 19.67
CA THR A 216 -2.60 -10.33 21.01
C THR A 216 -1.76 -9.30 21.75
N SER A 217 -1.82 -9.32 23.08
CA SER A 217 -0.98 -8.45 23.90
C SER A 217 0.50 -8.86 23.91
N CYS A 218 0.82 -10.09 23.46
CA CYS A 218 2.17 -10.53 23.10
C CYS A 218 2.18 -11.93 22.47
N CYS A 219 3.17 -12.12 21.60
CA CYS A 219 4.01 -13.32 21.44
C CYS A 219 3.35 -14.56 20.80
N SER A 220 2.08 -14.49 20.40
CA SER A 220 1.38 -15.63 19.78
C SER A 220 0.48 -15.24 18.61
N GLY A 221 0.49 -13.96 18.24
CA GLY A 221 -0.34 -13.40 17.18
C GLY A 221 0.38 -12.23 16.50
N THR A 222 -0.38 -11.17 16.25
CA THR A 222 0.06 -9.84 15.77
C THR A 222 -0.16 -8.81 16.88
N ASP A 223 0.61 -7.72 16.95
CA ASP A 223 0.22 -6.49 17.65
C ASP A 223 -0.50 -5.49 16.75
N ASN A 224 -0.41 -5.61 15.43
CA ASN A 224 -1.18 -4.83 14.47
C ASN A 224 -1.12 -3.34 14.78
N ASP A 225 0.10 -2.86 14.98
CA ASP A 225 0.40 -1.51 15.40
C ASP A 225 0.96 -0.65 14.25
N PHE A 226 1.31 -1.28 13.14
CA PHE A 226 1.79 -0.67 11.89
C PHE A 226 3.03 0.21 12.09
N ASN A 227 3.85 -0.10 13.09
CA ASN A 227 5.05 0.65 13.43
C ASN A 227 6.33 -0.03 12.88
N ASP A 228 6.24 -1.28 12.46
CA ASP A 228 7.37 -2.14 12.09
C ASP A 228 8.16 -1.64 10.89
N LEU A 229 7.52 -0.87 10.01
CA LEU A 229 8.26 -0.10 9.01
C LEU A 229 7.49 1.14 8.58
N VAL A 230 8.08 2.30 8.83
CA VAL A 230 7.52 3.60 8.47
C VAL A 230 8.46 4.33 7.52
N PHE A 231 7.96 4.77 6.38
CA PHE A 231 8.74 5.53 5.40
C PHE A 231 7.94 6.63 4.71
N GLU A 232 8.62 7.72 4.39
CA GLU A 232 8.13 8.78 3.53
C GLU A 232 8.27 8.38 2.06
N VAL A 233 7.26 8.72 1.26
CA VAL A 233 7.29 8.67 -0.20
C VAL A 233 6.99 10.05 -0.76
N THR A 234 7.92 10.64 -1.50
CA THR A 234 7.66 11.79 -2.37
C THR A 234 7.59 11.33 -3.82
N ALA A 235 6.40 11.48 -4.43
CA ALA A 235 6.15 11.04 -5.80
C ALA A 235 5.76 12.22 -6.70
N LEU A 236 6.71 12.81 -7.41
CA LEU A 236 6.43 13.93 -8.30
C LEU A 236 5.56 13.47 -9.48
N GLY A 237 4.33 14.01 -9.57
CA GLY A 237 3.40 13.68 -10.66
C GLY A 237 2.57 12.42 -10.45
N ALA A 238 2.67 11.78 -9.28
CA ALA A 238 1.78 10.70 -8.86
C ALA A 238 1.08 11.09 -7.56
N THR A 239 -0.14 10.61 -7.37
CA THR A 239 -0.83 10.66 -6.08
C THR A 239 -1.40 9.27 -5.78
N PRO A 240 -1.57 8.86 -4.51
CA PRO A 240 -2.47 7.79 -4.18
C PRO A 240 -3.80 8.10 -4.84
N ALA A 241 -4.26 7.13 -5.63
CA ALA A 241 -5.42 7.07 -6.50
C ALA A 241 -6.60 8.10 -6.43
N LYS A 242 -6.48 9.39 -6.14
CA LYS A 242 -7.66 10.29 -6.04
C LYS A 242 -8.24 10.56 -7.43
N THR A 243 -9.38 9.94 -7.75
CA THR A 243 -10.14 10.37 -8.94
C THR A 243 -10.76 11.73 -8.62
N LEU A 244 -10.22 12.80 -9.20
CA LEU A 244 -10.92 14.08 -9.28
C LEU A 244 -12.14 13.89 -10.19
N THR A 245 -13.30 13.57 -9.61
CA THR A 245 -14.55 13.63 -10.37
C THR A 245 -14.97 15.09 -10.50
N PHE A 246 -15.17 15.57 -11.73
CA PHE A 246 -15.68 16.93 -12.01
C PHE A 246 -17.03 17.25 -11.32
N GLY A 247 -17.73 16.25 -10.79
CA GLY A 247 -18.98 16.40 -10.04
C GLY A 247 -18.83 17.20 -8.74
N GLN A 248 -17.69 17.11 -8.05
CA GLN A 248 -17.47 17.83 -6.79
C GLN A 248 -17.11 19.31 -6.98
N LEU A 249 -16.65 19.72 -8.17
CA LEU A 249 -16.41 21.12 -8.51
C LEU A 249 -17.70 21.94 -8.71
N LYS A 250 -18.87 21.29 -8.86
CA LYS A 250 -20.15 21.96 -9.12
C LYS A 250 -20.94 22.37 -7.87
N LEU A 251 -20.48 22.07 -6.65
CA LEU A 251 -21.24 22.38 -5.42
C LEU A 251 -20.89 23.73 -4.76
N LYS A 252 -20.14 24.61 -5.43
CA LYS A 252 -20.04 26.03 -5.01
C LYS A 252 -20.67 26.93 -6.07
N GLY A 253 -21.98 27.02 -6.03
CA GLY A 253 -22.78 27.85 -6.91
C GLY A 253 -24.26 27.80 -6.55
N GLY A 254 -24.59 28.04 -5.28
CA GLY A 254 -25.95 28.29 -4.81
C GLY A 254 -25.95 29.62 -4.06
N TYR A 255 -26.79 30.54 -4.54
CA TYR A 255 -27.04 31.88 -3.99
C TYR A 255 -27.40 31.88 -2.51
#